data_AF-A0A7G1P528-F1
#
_entry.id   AF-A0A7G1P528-F1
#
_cell.length_a   1.000
_cell.length_b   1.000
_cell.length_c   1.000
_cell.angle_alpha   90.00
_cell.angle_beta   90.00
_cell.angle_gamma   90.00
#
_symmetry.space_group_name_H-M   'P 1'
#
loop_
_entity.id
_entity.type
_entity.pdbx_description
1 polymer ?
#
loop_
_entity_poly.entity_id
_entity_poly.type
_entity_poly.pdbx_seq_one_letter_code
_entity_poly.pdbx_strand_id
1 'polypeptide(L)'
;MATEARAYSTPRLADYLQESRREIKELYKSHNSWTAILRKADLVEDPAPSEEEALLKRVHSFLHVDDPQRAHAYLRLLSDDAPAYGTLAPADKTYAHTLFFNLWDNAGGFTSFQQGLDSLRSQRVFRDELRQVLTYVIERSDHFPIPLSGPHRHIPLQVHSAYNRSEILAALGVARFGGQMPRSFAQGVQWVDDARTDALLITLEKNERDFSPTIRYKDYALSPTLFHWESQNATAEDSRTGLRYQQHAQQGSNVLLFMRRYKNNDIGKSQPWMLLGPATYVEHTGSKPMAITWRLKHELPADVWTYSAIAAG
;
A
#
# COMPACT_ATOMS: atom_id res chain seq x y z
N MET A 1 2.06 -25.90 -11.14
CA MET A 1 1.67 -24.64 -11.79
C MET A 1 1.66 -24.74 -13.31
N ALA A 2 2.77 -24.74 -14.05
CA ALA A 2 2.71 -24.78 -15.53
C ALA A 2 2.01 -26.03 -16.10
N THR A 3 2.32 -27.22 -15.58
CA THR A 3 1.63 -28.47 -15.96
C THR A 3 0.13 -28.45 -15.62
N GLU A 4 -0.24 -27.87 -14.47
CA GLU A 4 -1.64 -27.71 -14.06
C GLU A 4 -2.37 -26.74 -15.01
N ALA A 5 -1.78 -25.58 -15.30
CA ALA A 5 -2.35 -24.60 -16.23
C ALA A 5 -2.57 -25.20 -17.63
N ARG A 6 -1.60 -25.99 -18.12
CA ARG A 6 -1.74 -26.74 -19.37
C ARG A 6 -2.88 -27.77 -19.32
N ALA A 7 -2.97 -28.52 -18.22
CA ALA A 7 -4.02 -29.52 -18.02
C ALA A 7 -5.42 -28.91 -17.94
N TYR A 8 -5.56 -27.74 -17.29
CA TYR A 8 -6.83 -27.02 -17.21
C TYR A 8 -7.15 -26.21 -18.49
N SER A 9 -6.16 -25.98 -19.36
CA SER A 9 -6.30 -25.24 -20.62
C SER A 9 -7.02 -23.89 -20.46
N THR A 10 -6.73 -23.16 -19.38
CA THR A 10 -7.31 -21.85 -19.12
C THR A 10 -6.24 -20.76 -19.01
N PRO A 11 -6.37 -19.64 -19.75
CA PRO A 11 -5.56 -18.45 -19.55
C PRO A 11 -6.12 -17.54 -18.44
N ARG A 12 -7.28 -17.90 -17.85
CA ARG A 12 -7.93 -17.12 -16.80
C ARG A 12 -7.37 -17.50 -15.42
N LEU A 13 -6.82 -16.50 -14.73
CA LEU A 13 -6.28 -16.62 -13.37
C LEU A 13 -7.35 -17.15 -12.40
N ALA A 14 -8.56 -16.61 -12.46
CA ALA A 14 -9.65 -17.00 -11.57
C ALA A 14 -10.01 -18.49 -11.72
N ASP A 15 -10.16 -18.97 -12.96
CA ASP A 15 -10.45 -20.37 -13.26
C ASP A 15 -9.31 -21.27 -12.78
N TYR A 16 -8.06 -20.89 -13.03
CA TYR A 16 -6.88 -21.64 -12.55
C TYR A 16 -6.86 -21.75 -11.02
N LEU A 17 -7.12 -20.65 -10.30
CA LEU A 17 -7.14 -20.65 -8.83
C LEU A 17 -8.29 -21.49 -8.27
N GLN A 18 -9.46 -21.44 -8.93
CA GLN A 18 -10.62 -22.26 -8.57
C GLN A 18 -10.31 -23.76 -8.73
N GLU A 19 -9.79 -24.17 -9.89
CA GLU A 19 -9.50 -25.58 -10.19
C GLU A 19 -8.33 -26.12 -9.35
N SER A 20 -7.28 -25.32 -9.17
CA SER A 20 -6.10 -25.73 -8.38
C SER A 20 -6.30 -25.62 -6.86
N ARG A 21 -7.34 -24.90 -6.40
CA ARG A 21 -7.59 -24.54 -5.01
C ARG A 21 -6.41 -23.82 -4.33
N ARG A 22 -5.55 -23.17 -5.11
CA ARG A 22 -4.41 -22.39 -4.61
C ARG A 22 -4.87 -21.01 -4.19
N GLU A 23 -4.17 -20.44 -3.21
CA GLU A 23 -4.33 -19.02 -2.91
C GLU A 23 -3.52 -18.19 -3.91
N ILE A 24 -4.07 -17.04 -4.35
CA ILE A 24 -3.43 -16.18 -5.35
C ILE A 24 -1.99 -15.81 -4.98
N LYS A 25 -1.71 -15.54 -3.70
CA LYS A 25 -0.38 -15.16 -3.23
C LYS A 25 0.67 -16.24 -3.50
N GLU A 26 0.30 -17.52 -3.49
CA GLU A 26 1.22 -18.61 -3.77
C GLU A 26 1.81 -18.54 -5.18
N LEU A 27 1.02 -18.04 -6.13
CA LEU A 27 1.42 -17.84 -7.51
C LEU A 27 2.56 -16.81 -7.62
N TYR A 28 2.58 -15.82 -6.73
CA TYR A 28 3.51 -14.68 -6.74
C TYR A 28 4.69 -14.82 -5.75
N LYS A 29 4.92 -16.03 -5.23
CA LYS A 29 6.14 -16.34 -4.47
C LYS A 29 7.39 -16.18 -5.35
N SER A 30 8.48 -15.70 -4.76
CA SER A 30 9.77 -15.49 -5.43
C SER A 30 9.69 -14.50 -6.61
N HIS A 31 10.00 -14.95 -7.84
CA HIS A 31 10.00 -14.16 -9.08
C HIS A 31 8.96 -14.66 -10.10
N ASN A 32 7.92 -15.35 -9.63
CA ASN A 32 6.91 -15.95 -10.49
C ASN A 32 5.76 -14.97 -10.80
N SER A 33 5.06 -15.20 -11.91
CA SER A 33 3.88 -14.45 -12.35
C SER A 33 2.93 -15.35 -13.14
N TRP A 34 1.71 -14.90 -13.38
CA TRP A 34 0.71 -15.70 -14.10
C TRP A 34 1.12 -15.86 -15.57
N THR A 35 1.56 -14.78 -16.19
CA THR A 35 2.12 -14.78 -17.55
C THR A 35 3.31 -15.73 -17.66
N ALA A 36 4.23 -15.74 -16.68
CA ALA A 36 5.36 -16.66 -16.70
C ALA A 36 4.92 -18.14 -16.62
N ILE A 37 3.84 -18.44 -15.89
CA ILE A 37 3.22 -19.78 -15.86
C ILE A 37 2.60 -20.10 -17.21
N LEU A 38 1.82 -19.19 -17.79
CA LEU A 38 1.14 -19.39 -19.08
C LEU A 38 2.14 -19.58 -20.23
N ARG A 39 3.24 -18.81 -20.25
CA ARG A 39 4.32 -18.97 -21.23
C ARG A 39 4.97 -20.35 -21.13
N LYS A 40 5.24 -20.85 -19.92
CA LYS A 40 5.75 -22.22 -19.71
C LYS A 40 4.71 -23.31 -20.04
N ALA A 41 3.44 -22.97 -20.00
CA ALA A 41 2.34 -23.87 -20.34
C ALA A 41 2.04 -23.89 -21.85
N ASP A 42 2.70 -23.04 -22.65
CA ASP A 42 2.45 -22.82 -24.08
C ASP A 42 1.03 -22.25 -24.36
N LEU A 43 0.53 -21.42 -23.44
CA LEU A 43 -0.81 -20.79 -23.51
C LEU A 43 -0.77 -19.30 -23.90
N VAL A 44 0.42 -18.73 -24.12
CA VAL A 44 0.63 -17.37 -24.62
C VAL A 44 1.67 -17.43 -25.74
N GLU A 45 1.25 -17.05 -26.94
CA GLU A 45 2.11 -17.08 -28.14
C GLU A 45 2.79 -15.74 -28.42
N ASP A 46 2.26 -14.63 -27.91
CA ASP A 46 2.83 -13.29 -28.12
C ASP A 46 4.28 -13.22 -27.63
N PRO A 47 5.24 -12.71 -28.42
CA PRO A 47 6.60 -12.52 -27.94
C PRO A 47 6.64 -11.55 -26.77
N ALA A 48 7.46 -11.83 -25.76
CA ALA A 48 7.62 -10.94 -24.61
C ALA A 48 8.26 -9.61 -25.05
N PRO A 49 7.56 -8.46 -24.90
CA PRO A 49 8.15 -7.16 -25.18
C PRO A 49 9.33 -6.86 -24.24
N SER A 50 10.17 -5.90 -24.62
CA SER A 50 11.15 -5.32 -23.69
C SER A 50 10.45 -4.85 -22.41
N GLU A 51 11.07 -5.05 -21.25
CA GLU A 51 10.55 -4.67 -19.92
C GLU A 51 9.42 -5.55 -19.33
N GLU A 52 8.82 -6.48 -20.09
CA GLU A 52 7.73 -7.34 -19.59
C GLU A 52 8.14 -8.06 -18.29
N GLU A 53 9.32 -8.68 -18.27
CA GLU A 53 9.81 -9.42 -17.11
C GLU A 53 9.96 -8.51 -15.86
N ALA A 54 10.40 -7.27 -16.05
CA ALA A 54 10.56 -6.31 -14.96
C ALA A 54 9.19 -5.89 -14.38
N LEU A 55 8.19 -5.69 -15.25
CA LEU A 55 6.82 -5.38 -14.86
C LEU A 55 6.13 -6.56 -14.17
N LEU A 56 6.30 -7.78 -14.68
CA LEU A 56 5.74 -8.99 -14.09
C LEU A 56 6.22 -9.22 -12.65
N LYS A 57 7.49 -8.87 -12.34
CA LYS A 57 8.03 -8.89 -10.97
C LYS A 57 7.30 -7.95 -10.01
N ARG A 58 6.54 -6.96 -10.51
CA ARG A 58 5.78 -5.99 -9.72
C ARG A 58 4.32 -6.38 -9.49
N VAL A 59 3.75 -7.35 -10.21
CA VAL A 59 2.32 -7.69 -10.07
C VAL A 59 1.94 -8.05 -8.63
N HIS A 60 2.84 -8.70 -7.88
CA HIS A 60 2.63 -9.03 -6.46
C HIS A 60 2.31 -7.80 -5.58
N SER A 61 2.72 -6.59 -5.97
CA SER A 61 2.49 -5.36 -5.21
C SER A 61 1.09 -4.77 -5.42
N PHE A 62 0.19 -5.51 -6.09
CA PHE A 62 -1.22 -5.17 -6.26
C PHE A 62 -2.16 -6.18 -5.59
N LEU A 63 -1.62 -7.24 -4.97
CA LEU A 63 -2.43 -8.28 -4.33
C LEU A 63 -3.27 -7.80 -3.15
N HIS A 64 -2.95 -6.63 -2.61
CA HIS A 64 -3.63 -6.03 -1.47
C HIS A 64 -4.66 -4.98 -1.86
N VAL A 65 -4.91 -4.75 -3.15
CA VAL A 65 -5.87 -3.72 -3.58
C VAL A 65 -7.28 -4.12 -3.14
N ASP A 66 -7.82 -3.37 -2.20
CA ASP A 66 -9.08 -3.57 -1.49
C ASP A 66 -9.97 -2.32 -1.50
N ASP A 67 -9.68 -1.39 -2.42
CA ASP A 67 -10.44 -0.16 -2.64
C ASP A 67 -11.08 -0.22 -4.05
N PRO A 68 -12.43 -0.26 -4.16
CA PRO A 68 -13.11 -0.35 -5.45
C PRO A 68 -12.84 0.84 -6.38
N GLN A 69 -12.67 2.05 -5.85
CA GLN A 69 -12.39 3.24 -6.67
C GLN A 69 -10.98 3.16 -7.25
N ARG A 70 -10.00 2.78 -6.43
CA ARG A 70 -8.62 2.52 -6.88
C ARG A 70 -8.55 1.39 -7.90
N ALA A 71 -9.22 0.27 -7.63
CA ALA A 71 -9.27 -0.87 -8.55
C ALA A 71 -9.87 -0.44 -9.91
N HIS A 72 -10.98 0.30 -9.90
CA HIS A 72 -11.60 0.82 -11.12
C HIS A 72 -10.67 1.77 -11.88
N ALA A 73 -10.00 2.70 -11.19
CA ALA A 73 -9.05 3.62 -11.82
C ALA A 73 -7.87 2.87 -12.46
N TYR A 74 -7.29 1.88 -11.76
CA TYR A 74 -6.21 1.06 -12.32
C TYR A 74 -6.68 0.26 -13.54
N LEU A 75 -7.86 -0.38 -13.45
CA LEU A 75 -8.44 -1.12 -14.59
C LEU A 75 -8.70 -0.20 -15.79
N ARG A 76 -9.13 1.06 -15.56
CA ARG A 76 -9.30 2.06 -16.63
C ARG A 76 -7.96 2.45 -17.25
N LEU A 77 -6.93 2.70 -16.45
CA LEU A 77 -5.59 3.07 -16.92
C LEU A 77 -4.86 1.92 -17.65
N LEU A 78 -5.26 0.67 -17.41
CA LEU A 78 -4.72 -0.52 -18.06
C LEU A 78 -5.53 -1.00 -19.28
N SER A 79 -6.63 -0.32 -19.62
CA SER A 79 -7.47 -0.67 -20.78
C SER A 79 -6.83 -0.30 -22.11
N ASP A 80 -7.27 -0.92 -23.20
CA ASP A 80 -6.74 -0.66 -24.55
C ASP A 80 -7.01 0.77 -25.02
N ASP A 81 -8.12 1.35 -24.58
CA ASP A 81 -8.55 2.73 -24.84
C ASP A 81 -8.27 3.66 -23.63
N ALA A 82 -7.24 3.35 -22.83
CA ALA A 82 -6.89 4.12 -21.64
C ALA A 82 -6.76 5.63 -21.95
N PRO A 83 -7.33 6.51 -21.11
CA PRO A 83 -7.30 7.94 -21.33
C PRO A 83 -5.86 8.48 -21.19
N ALA A 84 -5.56 9.57 -21.89
CA ALA A 84 -4.30 10.27 -21.70
C ALA A 84 -4.24 10.87 -20.28
N TYR A 85 -3.06 10.87 -19.67
CA TYR A 85 -2.84 11.46 -18.34
C TYR A 85 -3.32 12.91 -18.27
N GLY A 86 -3.11 13.68 -19.34
CA GLY A 86 -3.52 15.08 -19.42
C GLY A 86 -5.03 15.30 -19.26
N THR A 87 -5.86 14.34 -19.65
CA THR A 87 -7.33 14.43 -19.64
C THR A 87 -7.97 13.91 -18.35
N LEU A 88 -7.18 13.33 -17.45
CA LEU A 88 -7.66 12.79 -16.17
C LEU A 88 -8.13 13.90 -15.23
N ALA A 89 -9.20 13.62 -14.47
CA ALA A 89 -9.60 14.46 -13.35
C ALA A 89 -8.51 14.48 -12.25
N PRO A 90 -8.48 15.47 -11.35
CA PRO A 90 -7.45 15.56 -10.32
C PRO A 90 -7.30 14.31 -9.45
N ALA A 91 -8.40 13.68 -9.02
CA ALA A 91 -8.36 12.44 -8.24
C ALA A 91 -7.77 11.27 -9.06
N ASP A 92 -8.17 11.15 -10.33
CA ASP A 92 -7.66 10.11 -11.24
C ASP A 92 -6.18 10.30 -11.57
N LYS A 93 -5.68 11.55 -11.58
CA LYS A 93 -4.24 11.81 -11.71
C LYS A 93 -3.47 11.24 -10.53
N THR A 94 -4.00 11.35 -9.32
CA THR A 94 -3.38 10.75 -8.14
C THR A 94 -3.40 9.23 -8.22
N TYR A 95 -4.49 8.60 -8.66
CA TYR A 95 -4.49 7.14 -8.94
C TYR A 95 -3.49 6.76 -10.03
N ALA A 96 -3.31 7.58 -11.06
CA ALA A 96 -2.28 7.36 -12.06
C ALA A 96 -0.87 7.44 -11.47
N HIS A 97 -0.63 8.36 -10.52
CA HIS A 97 0.65 8.44 -9.80
C HIS A 97 0.89 7.21 -8.94
N THR A 98 -0.11 6.74 -8.19
CA THR A 98 0.02 5.55 -7.35
C THR A 98 0.27 4.30 -8.19
N LEU A 99 -0.46 4.11 -9.30
CA LEU A 99 -0.21 3.02 -10.26
C LEU A 99 1.22 3.08 -10.79
N PHE A 100 1.63 4.25 -11.30
CA PHE A 100 2.95 4.46 -11.89
C PHE A 100 4.08 4.13 -10.89
N PHE A 101 4.05 4.68 -9.68
CA PHE A 101 5.10 4.44 -8.70
C PHE A 101 5.03 3.04 -8.07
N ASN A 102 3.89 2.36 -8.16
CA ASN A 102 3.79 0.96 -7.78
C ASN A 102 4.48 0.03 -8.80
N LEU A 103 4.46 0.39 -10.08
CA LEU A 103 5.21 -0.28 -11.15
C LEU A 103 6.69 0.12 -11.15
N TRP A 104 6.98 1.41 -11.01
CA TRP A 104 8.34 1.97 -11.08
C TRP A 104 8.65 2.81 -9.84
N ASP A 105 9.09 2.16 -8.76
CA ASP A 105 9.38 2.81 -7.47
C ASP A 105 10.59 3.77 -7.48
N ASN A 106 11.26 3.88 -8.62
CA ASN A 106 12.33 4.82 -8.94
C ASN A 106 12.06 5.61 -10.25
N ALA A 107 10.80 5.73 -10.65
CA ALA A 107 10.32 6.37 -11.86
C ALA A 107 10.73 5.72 -13.21
N GLY A 108 11.47 4.61 -13.19
CA GLY A 108 11.67 3.77 -14.39
C GLY A 108 12.44 4.42 -15.54
N GLY A 109 13.12 5.55 -15.30
CA GLY A 109 13.80 6.32 -16.36
C GLY A 109 12.87 7.24 -17.16
N PHE A 110 11.58 7.32 -16.81
CA PHE A 110 10.64 8.24 -17.44
C PHE A 110 10.81 9.67 -16.92
N THR A 111 10.38 10.63 -17.74
CA THR A 111 10.39 12.07 -17.41
C THR A 111 8.99 12.63 -17.14
N SER A 112 7.95 11.87 -17.43
CA SER A 112 6.55 12.22 -17.16
C SER A 112 5.69 10.99 -16.92
N PHE A 113 4.54 11.18 -16.26
CA PHE A 113 3.56 10.11 -16.06
C PHE A 113 2.97 9.64 -17.38
N GLN A 114 2.70 10.56 -18.32
CA GLN A 114 2.21 10.22 -19.66
C GLN A 114 3.15 9.23 -20.36
N GLN A 115 4.46 9.48 -20.32
CA GLN A 115 5.46 8.63 -20.97
C GLN A 115 5.44 7.19 -20.44
N GLY A 116 5.40 7.00 -19.12
CA GLY A 116 5.34 5.65 -18.56
C GLY A 116 3.98 4.98 -18.71
N LEU A 117 2.88 5.73 -18.66
CA LEU A 117 1.56 5.15 -18.95
C LEU A 117 1.45 4.72 -20.42
N ASP A 118 2.02 5.48 -21.35
CA ASP A 118 2.05 5.12 -22.76
C ASP A 118 2.95 3.90 -23.04
N SER A 119 4.03 3.71 -22.28
CA SER A 119 4.88 2.52 -22.41
C SER A 119 4.12 1.23 -22.08
N LEU A 120 3.06 1.29 -21.26
CA LEU A 120 2.21 0.13 -20.97
C LEU A 120 1.40 -0.33 -22.18
N ARG A 121 1.18 0.50 -23.22
CA ARG A 121 0.31 0.15 -24.37
C ARG A 121 0.82 -1.05 -25.17
N SER A 122 2.13 -1.24 -25.27
CA SER A 122 2.73 -2.42 -25.92
C SER A 122 2.73 -3.66 -25.02
N GLN A 123 2.58 -3.50 -23.71
CA GLN A 123 2.66 -4.56 -22.70
C GLN A 123 1.35 -5.33 -22.54
N ARG A 124 0.77 -5.82 -23.65
CA ARG A 124 -0.60 -6.38 -23.69
C ARG A 124 -0.82 -7.51 -22.69
N VAL A 125 0.06 -8.51 -22.69
CA VAL A 125 -0.05 -9.69 -21.82
C VAL A 125 0.13 -9.32 -20.34
N PHE A 126 1.08 -8.44 -20.03
CA PHE A 126 1.25 -7.90 -18.67
C PHE A 126 0.00 -7.14 -18.20
N ARG A 127 -0.57 -6.25 -19.04
CA ARG A 127 -1.79 -5.52 -18.68
C ARG A 127 -2.95 -6.48 -18.43
N ASP A 128 -3.09 -7.51 -19.26
CA ASP A 128 -4.12 -8.54 -19.07
C ASP A 128 -3.94 -9.24 -17.72
N GLU A 129 -2.74 -9.75 -17.39
CA GLU A 129 -2.47 -10.34 -16.08
C GLU A 129 -2.82 -9.39 -14.93
N LEU A 130 -2.34 -8.15 -14.98
CA LEU A 130 -2.57 -7.20 -13.89
C LEU A 130 -4.06 -6.87 -13.73
N ARG A 131 -4.82 -6.77 -14.83
CA ARG A 131 -6.28 -6.62 -14.78
C ARG A 131 -6.95 -7.83 -14.14
N GLN A 132 -6.55 -9.05 -14.50
CA GLN A 132 -7.09 -10.27 -13.89
C GLN A 132 -6.82 -10.33 -12.39
N VAL A 133 -5.61 -9.94 -11.95
CA VAL A 133 -5.26 -9.84 -10.52
C VAL A 133 -6.14 -8.82 -9.82
N LEU A 134 -6.26 -7.61 -10.36
CA LEU A 134 -7.05 -6.53 -9.75
C LEU A 134 -8.52 -6.91 -9.61
N THR A 135 -9.12 -7.50 -10.65
CA THR A 135 -10.50 -8.01 -10.59
C THR A 135 -10.63 -9.11 -9.55
N TYR A 136 -9.69 -10.07 -9.50
CA TYR A 136 -9.76 -11.19 -8.57
C TYR A 136 -9.72 -10.76 -7.09
N VAL A 137 -8.82 -9.82 -6.76
CA VAL A 137 -8.60 -9.39 -5.37
C VAL A 137 -9.72 -8.48 -4.87
N ILE A 138 -10.25 -7.58 -5.72
CA ILE A 138 -11.31 -6.66 -5.29
C ILE A 138 -12.65 -7.37 -5.07
N GLU A 139 -12.94 -8.43 -5.81
CA GLU A 139 -14.15 -9.26 -5.58
C GLU A 139 -14.11 -10.03 -4.25
N ARG A 140 -12.94 -10.06 -3.58
CA ARG A 140 -12.68 -10.80 -2.34
C ARG A 140 -12.23 -9.88 -1.20
N SER A 141 -12.38 -8.57 -1.35
CA SER A 141 -12.05 -7.62 -0.28
C SER A 141 -13.14 -7.62 0.79
N ASP A 142 -12.76 -7.81 2.05
CA ASP A 142 -13.70 -7.90 3.17
C ASP A 142 -13.92 -6.56 3.90
N HIS A 143 -13.00 -5.59 3.74
CA HIS A 143 -13.11 -4.29 4.40
C HIS A 143 -13.96 -3.33 3.59
N PHE A 144 -14.83 -2.58 4.30
CA PHE A 144 -15.59 -1.47 3.71
C PHE A 144 -14.73 -0.19 3.75
N PRO A 145 -14.28 0.31 2.59
CA PRO A 145 -13.43 1.48 2.54
C PRO A 145 -14.21 2.74 2.94
N ILE A 146 -13.62 3.58 3.79
CA ILE A 146 -14.24 4.83 4.24
C ILE A 146 -13.43 6.02 3.68
N PRO A 147 -14.01 6.88 2.82
CA PRO A 147 -13.29 8.03 2.28
C PRO A 147 -12.77 8.98 3.36
N LEU A 148 -11.56 9.51 3.15
CA LEU A 148 -11.05 10.60 3.98
C LEU A 148 -11.95 11.85 3.87
N SER A 149 -12.02 12.61 4.96
CA SER A 149 -12.87 13.80 5.08
C SER A 149 -12.08 15.03 5.51
N GLY A 150 -12.72 16.20 5.49
CA GLY A 150 -12.11 17.45 5.94
C GLY A 150 -10.94 17.90 5.04
N PRO A 151 -9.74 18.19 5.58
CA PRO A 151 -8.60 18.65 4.81
C PRO A 151 -8.07 17.59 3.83
N HIS A 152 -8.31 16.30 4.09
CA HIS A 152 -7.84 15.20 3.26
C HIS A 152 -8.85 14.70 2.23
N ARG A 153 -10.02 15.33 2.08
CA ARG A 153 -11.10 14.85 1.18
C ARG A 153 -10.71 14.68 -0.30
N HIS A 154 -9.60 15.30 -0.71
CA HIS A 154 -9.08 15.27 -2.07
C HIS A 154 -7.99 14.21 -2.27
N ILE A 155 -7.53 13.57 -1.20
CA ILE A 155 -6.52 12.52 -1.22
C ILE A 155 -7.27 11.19 -1.38
N PRO A 156 -7.03 10.41 -2.44
CA PRO A 156 -7.76 9.19 -2.73
C PRO A 156 -7.23 8.00 -1.92
N LEU A 157 -7.12 8.18 -0.61
CA LEU A 157 -6.89 7.13 0.36
C LEU A 157 -8.18 6.89 1.14
N GLN A 158 -8.40 5.64 1.52
CA GLN A 158 -9.59 5.20 2.22
C GLN A 158 -9.19 4.52 3.51
N VAL A 159 -9.85 4.92 4.59
CA VAL A 159 -9.67 4.31 5.90
C VAL A 159 -10.13 2.85 5.81
N HIS A 160 -9.34 1.97 6.43
CA HIS A 160 -9.41 0.52 6.42
C HIS A 160 -9.03 -0.16 5.11
N SER A 161 -8.51 0.57 4.12
CA SER A 161 -7.87 -0.01 2.94
C SER A 161 -6.35 -0.16 3.12
N ALA A 162 -5.77 -1.14 2.43
CA ALA A 162 -4.36 -1.45 2.43
C ALA A 162 -3.59 -0.70 1.32
N TYR A 163 -2.39 -0.25 1.66
CA TYR A 163 -1.49 0.49 0.78
C TYR A 163 -0.05 0.07 0.99
N ASN A 164 0.69 -0.09 -0.10
CA ASN A 164 2.14 -0.20 0.00
C ASN A 164 2.78 1.20 0.07
N ARG A 165 4.08 1.23 0.34
CA ARG A 165 4.85 2.47 0.47
C ARG A 165 4.76 3.39 -0.76
N SER A 166 4.82 2.83 -1.97
CA SER A 166 4.75 3.63 -3.20
C SER A 166 3.39 4.32 -3.33
N GLU A 167 2.32 3.60 -3.00
CA GLU A 167 0.97 4.17 -3.05
C GLU A 167 0.76 5.25 -1.98
N ILE A 168 1.22 5.03 -0.74
CA ILE A 168 1.11 6.03 0.34
C ILE A 168 1.84 7.32 -0.05
N LEU A 169 3.10 7.21 -0.49
CA LEU A 169 3.91 8.38 -0.81
C LEU A 169 3.41 9.11 -2.06
N ALA A 170 2.93 8.40 -3.07
CA ALA A 170 2.34 9.01 -4.26
C ALA A 170 1.01 9.69 -3.94
N ALA A 171 0.12 9.04 -3.19
CA ALA A 171 -1.18 9.60 -2.82
C ALA A 171 -1.06 10.87 -1.97
N LEU A 172 -0.05 10.92 -1.08
CA LEU A 172 0.27 12.10 -0.27
C LEU A 172 1.10 13.16 -1.01
N GLY A 173 1.44 12.95 -2.29
CA GLY A 173 2.19 13.91 -3.10
C GLY A 173 3.70 14.00 -2.81
N VAL A 174 4.24 13.08 -2.00
CA VAL A 174 5.67 13.00 -1.67
C VAL A 174 6.47 12.43 -2.85
N ALA A 175 5.96 11.35 -3.44
CA ALA A 175 6.55 10.75 -4.64
C ALA A 175 6.11 11.52 -5.88
N ARG A 176 7.06 12.21 -6.51
CA ARG A 176 6.87 13.00 -7.74
C ARG A 176 8.19 13.12 -8.50
N PHE A 177 8.15 13.46 -9.78
CA PHE A 177 9.36 13.75 -10.55
C PHE A 177 10.15 14.91 -9.89
N GLY A 178 11.46 14.71 -9.70
CA GLY A 178 12.31 15.64 -8.96
C GLY A 178 12.13 15.64 -7.43
N GLY A 179 11.21 14.83 -6.90
CA GLY A 179 10.99 14.64 -5.46
C GLY A 179 11.64 13.37 -4.90
N GLN A 180 11.25 13.02 -3.68
CA GLN A 180 11.72 11.80 -3.04
C GLN A 180 11.09 10.56 -3.69
N MET A 181 11.93 9.65 -4.17
CA MET A 181 11.44 8.40 -4.76
C MET A 181 10.99 7.41 -3.68
N PRO A 182 9.93 6.61 -3.91
CA PRO A 182 9.50 5.60 -2.95
C PRO A 182 10.60 4.64 -2.51
N ARG A 183 11.48 4.24 -3.45
CA ARG A 183 12.58 3.31 -3.17
C ARG A 183 13.55 3.82 -2.10
N SER A 184 13.76 5.13 -2.00
CA SER A 184 14.69 5.74 -1.02
C SER A 184 14.05 6.05 0.33
N PHE A 185 12.74 5.81 0.50
CA PHE A 185 12.09 6.04 1.79
C PHE A 185 12.39 4.91 2.78
N ALA A 186 13.00 5.29 3.90
CA ALA A 186 13.44 4.40 4.97
C ALA A 186 12.90 4.80 6.37
N GLN A 187 12.21 5.94 6.49
CA GLN A 187 11.74 6.45 7.78
C GLN A 187 10.36 5.87 8.14
N GLY A 188 10.05 5.78 9.44
CA GLY A 188 8.71 5.36 9.89
C GLY A 188 7.68 6.48 9.95
N VAL A 189 8.09 7.73 9.68
CA VAL A 189 7.22 8.92 9.70
C VAL A 189 7.57 9.81 8.53
N GLN A 190 6.55 10.42 7.92
CA GLN A 190 6.69 11.39 6.84
C GLN A 190 5.85 12.63 7.13
N TRP A 191 6.50 13.79 7.25
CA TRP A 191 5.80 15.07 7.19
C TRP A 191 5.52 15.44 5.73
N VAL A 192 4.29 15.86 5.45
CA VAL A 192 3.83 16.27 4.12
C VAL A 192 3.40 17.73 4.21
N ASP A 193 4.26 18.65 3.75
CA ASP A 193 4.03 20.09 3.83
C ASP A 193 2.73 20.52 3.15
N ASP A 194 2.50 20.11 1.90
CA ASP A 194 1.33 20.50 1.10
C ASP A 194 0.01 20.09 1.76
N ALA A 195 -0.03 18.93 2.41
CA ALA A 195 -1.19 18.43 3.15
C ALA A 195 -1.17 18.82 4.64
N ARG A 196 -0.10 19.48 5.12
CA ARG A 196 0.19 19.71 6.55
C ARG A 196 -0.07 18.48 7.42
N THR A 197 0.47 17.33 7.02
CA THR A 197 0.12 16.03 7.61
C THR A 197 1.32 15.19 7.98
N ASP A 198 1.31 14.60 9.17
CA ASP A 198 2.18 13.47 9.52
C ASP A 198 1.53 12.15 9.10
N ALA A 199 2.23 11.40 8.26
CA ALA A 199 1.91 9.99 8.03
C ALA A 199 2.80 9.13 8.94
N LEU A 200 2.19 8.43 9.90
CA LEU A 200 2.86 7.52 10.81
C LEU A 200 2.75 6.09 10.27
N LEU A 201 3.87 5.48 9.86
CA LEU A 201 3.92 4.14 9.28
C LEU A 201 4.41 3.14 10.33
N ILE A 202 3.45 2.46 10.95
CA ILE A 202 3.61 1.62 12.14
C ILE A 202 3.76 0.16 11.72
N THR A 203 4.75 -0.53 12.30
CA THR A 203 4.94 -1.98 12.17
C THR A 203 4.92 -2.57 13.57
N LEU A 204 3.86 -3.31 13.92
CA LEU A 204 3.62 -3.81 15.28
C LEU A 204 4.67 -4.83 15.72
N GLU A 205 4.83 -5.90 14.94
CA GLU A 205 5.78 -6.98 15.17
C GLU A 205 7.05 -6.71 14.36
N LYS A 206 8.03 -6.16 15.06
CA LYS A 206 9.41 -6.08 14.57
C LYS A 206 10.00 -7.48 14.72
N ASN A 207 9.93 -8.28 13.66
CA ASN A 207 10.60 -9.58 13.62
C ASN A 207 12.10 -9.35 13.85
N GLU A 208 12.55 -9.59 15.08
CA GLU A 208 13.97 -9.60 15.42
C GLU A 208 14.28 -10.99 15.96
N ARG A 209 15.02 -11.76 15.16
CA ARG A 209 15.57 -13.07 15.55
C ARG A 209 16.52 -13.00 16.76
N ASP A 210 16.71 -11.82 17.36
CA ASP A 210 17.67 -11.55 18.43
C ASP A 210 17.08 -10.72 19.60
N PHE A 211 15.75 -10.54 19.71
CA PHE A 211 15.19 -9.77 20.83
C PHE A 211 14.64 -10.67 21.94
N SER A 212 15.10 -10.40 23.16
CA SER A 212 14.62 -11.02 24.39
C SER A 212 13.08 -10.91 24.48
N PRO A 213 12.35 -11.96 24.89
CA PRO A 213 10.88 -12.01 24.97
C PRO A 213 10.24 -10.93 25.87
N THR A 214 11.05 -10.13 26.56
CA THR A 214 10.66 -9.03 27.44
C THR A 214 10.53 -7.66 26.76
N ILE A 215 10.94 -7.48 25.50
CA ILE A 215 10.73 -6.21 24.77
C ILE A 215 9.43 -6.30 23.96
N ARG A 216 8.28 -6.36 24.65
CA ARG A 216 6.95 -6.39 24.02
C ARG A 216 6.49 -4.98 23.60
N TYR A 217 5.88 -4.93 22.41
CA TYR A 217 5.08 -3.90 21.75
C TYR A 217 5.18 -2.46 22.27
N LYS A 218 5.95 -1.63 21.55
CA LYS A 218 5.93 -0.16 21.72
C LYS A 218 4.70 0.50 21.10
N ASP A 219 4.08 -0.16 20.13
CA ASP A 219 2.91 0.32 19.41
C ASP A 219 1.78 -0.70 19.58
N TYR A 220 0.60 -0.26 20.02
CA TYR A 220 -0.55 -1.14 20.30
C TYR A 220 -1.85 -0.36 20.39
N ALA A 221 -2.98 -1.04 20.20
CA ALA A 221 -4.30 -0.49 20.42
C ALA A 221 -4.69 -0.62 21.91
N LEU A 222 -5.09 0.49 22.52
CA LEU A 222 -5.62 0.58 23.88
C LEU A 222 -7.13 0.28 23.93
N SER A 223 -7.84 0.72 22.90
CA SER A 223 -9.27 0.45 22.66
C SER A 223 -9.51 0.53 21.15
N PRO A 224 -10.72 0.20 20.64
CA PRO A 224 -11.04 0.36 19.22
C PRO A 224 -10.81 1.78 18.69
N THR A 225 -10.75 2.81 19.54
CA THR A 225 -10.53 4.21 19.14
C THR A 225 -9.25 4.83 19.71
N LEU A 226 -8.48 4.12 20.54
CA LEU A 226 -7.26 4.65 21.15
C LEU A 226 -6.07 3.79 20.76
N PHE A 227 -5.04 4.44 20.21
CA PHE A 227 -3.83 3.79 19.74
C PHE A 227 -2.60 4.41 20.40
N HIS A 228 -1.80 3.58 21.06
CA HIS A 228 -0.52 3.96 21.62
C HIS A 228 0.57 3.84 20.55
N TRP A 229 1.35 4.89 20.37
CA TRP A 229 2.45 4.94 19.41
C TRP A 229 3.69 5.58 20.02
N GLU A 230 4.86 4.98 19.80
CA GLU A 230 6.14 5.55 20.22
C GLU A 230 6.85 6.25 19.06
N SER A 231 7.21 7.52 19.27
CA SER A 231 7.97 8.32 18.31
C SER A 231 9.40 7.81 18.11
N GLN A 232 10.12 8.36 17.12
CA GLN A 232 11.55 8.07 16.97
C GLN A 232 12.31 8.50 18.23
N ASN A 233 13.29 7.70 18.65
CA ASN A 233 14.09 7.91 19.88
C ASN A 233 14.58 9.35 20.13
N ALA A 234 14.83 10.13 19.09
CA ALA A 234 15.34 11.50 19.19
C ALA A 234 14.24 12.59 19.33
N THR A 235 12.96 12.22 19.20
CA THR A 235 11.84 13.19 19.13
C THR A 235 11.45 13.69 20.51
N ALA A 236 12.13 14.72 21.00
CA ALA A 236 11.81 15.38 22.26
C ALA A 236 10.39 16.00 22.26
N GLU A 237 9.70 15.99 23.40
CA GLU A 237 8.38 16.61 23.57
C GLU A 237 8.40 18.11 23.24
N ASP A 238 9.49 18.79 23.58
CA ASP A 238 9.73 20.22 23.37
C ASP A 238 10.36 20.53 21.99
N SER A 239 10.65 19.50 21.20
CA SER A 239 11.15 19.68 19.84
C SER A 239 10.06 20.21 18.91
N ARG A 240 10.46 20.79 17.77
CA ARG A 240 9.53 21.23 16.72
C ARG A 240 8.53 20.13 16.31
N THR A 241 8.98 18.89 16.23
CA THR A 241 8.11 17.75 15.87
C THR A 241 7.21 17.34 17.04
N GLY A 242 7.74 17.25 18.26
CA GLY A 242 6.95 16.92 19.45
C GLY A 242 5.83 17.92 19.73
N LEU A 243 6.14 19.21 19.67
CA LEU A 243 5.15 20.30 19.80
C LEU A 243 4.10 20.25 18.69
N ARG A 244 4.51 19.91 17.46
CA ARG A 244 3.59 19.77 16.32
C ARG A 244 2.64 18.59 16.51
N TYR A 245 3.07 17.48 17.10
CA TYR A 245 2.17 16.38 17.48
C TYR A 245 1.17 16.82 18.55
N GLN A 246 1.64 17.44 19.64
CA GLN A 246 0.79 17.86 20.77
C GLN A 246 -0.26 18.90 20.37
N GLN A 247 0.15 19.87 19.54
CA GLN A 247 -0.66 21.03 19.19
C GLN A 247 -1.26 20.93 17.78
N HIS A 248 -1.24 19.75 17.16
CA HIS A 248 -1.55 19.59 15.74
C HIS A 248 -2.91 20.21 15.36
N ALA A 249 -3.95 19.96 16.17
CA ALA A 249 -5.29 20.49 15.93
C ALA A 249 -5.33 22.03 16.01
N GLN A 250 -4.64 22.63 16.98
CA GLN A 250 -4.56 24.09 17.14
C GLN A 250 -3.76 24.73 16.00
N GLN A 251 -2.71 24.05 15.53
CA GLN A 251 -1.87 24.51 14.43
C GLN A 251 -2.50 24.24 13.06
N GLY A 252 -3.59 23.47 12.98
CA GLY A 252 -4.22 23.05 11.73
C GLY A 252 -3.41 22.01 10.94
N SER A 253 -2.55 21.25 11.61
CA SER A 253 -1.90 20.06 11.04
C SER A 253 -2.65 18.79 11.41
N ASN A 254 -2.45 17.76 10.59
CA ASN A 254 -3.19 16.51 10.66
C ASN A 254 -2.25 15.32 10.89
N VAL A 255 -2.81 14.21 11.36
CA VAL A 255 -2.06 12.97 11.60
C VAL A 255 -2.85 11.82 10.99
N LEU A 256 -2.19 11.00 10.17
CA LEU A 256 -2.71 9.77 9.58
C LEU A 256 -1.91 8.57 10.09
N LEU A 257 -2.58 7.56 10.63
CA LEU A 257 -1.95 6.34 11.10
C LEU A 257 -2.09 5.24 10.04
N PHE A 258 -0.97 4.66 9.64
CA PHE A 258 -0.88 3.50 8.77
C PHE A 258 -0.25 2.36 9.56
N MET A 259 -0.89 1.20 9.60
CA MET A 259 -0.43 0.09 10.42
C MET A 259 -0.32 -1.20 9.62
N ARG A 260 0.75 -1.95 9.88
CA ARG A 260 0.88 -3.34 9.48
C ARG A 260 1.35 -4.17 10.65
N ARG A 261 1.01 -5.46 10.63
CA ARG A 261 1.42 -6.38 11.68
C ARG A 261 2.90 -6.71 11.58
N TYR A 262 3.36 -7.12 10.40
CA TYR A 262 4.71 -7.59 10.13
C TYR A 262 5.42 -6.74 9.08
N LYS A 263 6.75 -6.79 9.06
CA LYS A 263 7.52 -6.20 7.96
C LYS A 263 7.25 -6.88 6.62
N ASN A 264 7.17 -8.20 6.63
CA ASN A 264 6.97 -9.03 5.44
C ASN A 264 5.72 -9.90 5.59
N ASN A 265 5.05 -10.17 4.47
CA ASN A 265 3.98 -11.17 4.38
C ASN A 265 4.57 -12.59 4.22
N ASP A 266 3.69 -13.57 4.16
CA ASP A 266 3.99 -15.00 4.04
C ASP A 266 4.62 -15.43 2.70
N ILE A 267 4.61 -14.55 1.69
CA ILE A 267 5.32 -14.75 0.42
C ILE A 267 6.67 -14.03 0.38
N GLY A 268 7.13 -13.50 1.52
CA GLY A 268 8.44 -12.85 1.67
C GLY A 268 8.52 -11.44 1.07
N LYS A 269 7.38 -10.83 0.73
CA LYS A 269 7.28 -9.45 0.22
C LYS A 269 6.91 -8.50 1.36
N SER A 270 7.14 -7.20 1.19
CA SER A 270 6.74 -6.21 2.21
C SER A 270 5.23 -6.30 2.44
N GLN A 271 4.81 -6.41 3.71
CA GLN A 271 3.38 -6.33 4.02
C GLN A 271 2.90 -4.88 3.78
N PRO A 272 1.74 -4.68 3.12
CA PRO A 272 1.11 -3.37 3.00
C PRO A 272 0.66 -2.85 4.38
N TRP A 273 0.53 -1.53 4.51
CA TRP A 273 -0.08 -0.90 5.67
C TRP A 273 -1.55 -0.64 5.42
N MET A 274 -2.40 -0.95 6.39
CA MET A 274 -3.77 -0.48 6.42
C MET A 274 -3.81 0.97 6.93
N LEU A 275 -4.57 1.84 6.28
CA LEU A 275 -4.86 3.18 6.80
C LEU A 275 -5.87 3.07 7.94
N LEU A 276 -5.45 3.31 9.18
CA LEU A 276 -6.35 3.41 10.35
C LEU A 276 -7.13 4.73 10.34
N GLY A 277 -6.59 5.73 9.65
CA GLY A 277 -7.25 6.99 9.37
C GLY A 277 -6.72 8.17 10.19
N PRO A 278 -7.47 9.29 10.18
CA PRO A 278 -7.13 10.49 10.93
C PRO A 278 -7.15 10.24 12.43
N ALA A 279 -6.17 10.82 13.13
CA ALA A 279 -6.10 10.75 14.59
C ALA A 279 -5.87 12.11 15.24
N THR A 280 -6.35 12.24 16.48
CA THR A 280 -6.14 13.42 17.32
C THR A 280 -5.32 13.08 18.55
N TYR A 281 -4.39 13.94 18.90
CA TYR A 281 -3.56 13.79 20.10
C TYR A 281 -4.43 13.79 21.36
N VAL A 282 -4.16 12.87 22.31
CA VAL A 282 -4.83 12.80 23.62
C VAL A 282 -3.86 13.19 24.72
N GLU A 283 -2.78 12.42 24.85
CA GLU A 283 -1.75 12.60 25.88
C GLU A 283 -0.46 11.93 25.41
N HIS A 284 0.63 12.18 26.13
CA HIS A 284 1.87 11.42 25.97
C HIS A 284 2.60 11.26 27.30
N THR A 285 3.52 10.31 27.33
CA THR A 285 4.53 10.17 28.38
C THR A 285 5.92 10.09 27.76
N GLY A 286 6.94 10.50 28.50
CA GLY A 286 8.32 10.52 28.00
C GLY A 286 8.58 11.58 26.94
N SER A 287 9.86 11.82 26.65
CA SER A 287 10.30 12.85 25.72
C SER A 287 11.26 12.30 24.69
N LYS A 288 12.19 11.39 25.01
CA LYS A 288 13.12 10.79 24.04
C LYS A 288 13.13 9.27 24.17
N PRO A 289 12.16 8.55 23.57
CA PRO A 289 11.05 9.05 22.73
C PRO A 289 9.80 9.49 23.51
N MET A 290 8.90 10.22 22.84
CA MET A 290 7.50 10.38 23.26
C MET A 290 6.69 9.11 22.98
N ALA A 291 5.94 8.66 23.97
CA ALA A 291 4.93 7.61 23.89
C ALA A 291 3.53 8.27 23.88
N ILE A 292 2.90 8.36 22.72
CA ILE A 292 1.70 9.18 22.46
C ILE A 292 0.47 8.29 22.36
N THR A 293 -0.61 8.68 23.04
CA THR A 293 -1.95 8.13 22.82
C THR A 293 -2.68 8.97 21.76
N TRP A 294 -2.98 8.34 20.64
CA TRP A 294 -3.78 8.90 19.54
C TRP A 294 -5.22 8.40 19.63
N ARG A 295 -6.18 9.30 19.45
CA ARG A 295 -7.59 8.95 19.26
C ARG A 295 -7.92 8.87 17.77
N LEU A 296 -8.25 7.69 17.29
CA LEU A 296 -8.69 7.45 15.91
C LEU A 296 -10.10 8.01 15.70
N LYS A 297 -10.34 8.59 14.52
CA LYS A 297 -11.66 9.05 14.11
C LYS A 297 -12.64 7.91 13.81
N HIS A 298 -12.11 6.76 13.37
CA HIS A 298 -12.87 5.56 13.04
C HIS A 298 -12.39 4.41 13.93
N GLU A 299 -13.32 3.55 14.36
CA GLU A 299 -12.96 2.38 15.15
C GLU A 299 -12.15 1.39 14.33
N LEU A 300 -11.17 0.74 14.96
CA LEU A 300 -10.41 -0.33 14.35
C LEU A 300 -11.33 -1.47 13.88
N PRO A 301 -11.10 -2.04 12.68
CA PRO A 301 -11.74 -3.28 12.27
C PRO A 301 -11.48 -4.42 13.27
N ALA A 302 -12.43 -5.34 13.43
CA ALA A 302 -12.33 -6.40 14.44
C ALA A 302 -11.13 -7.35 14.22
N ASP A 303 -10.81 -7.65 12.97
CA ASP A 303 -9.61 -8.43 12.59
C ASP A 303 -8.33 -7.69 12.98
N VAL A 304 -8.29 -6.38 12.77
CA VAL A 304 -7.16 -5.51 13.14
C VAL A 304 -7.00 -5.45 14.66
N TRP A 305 -8.11 -5.28 15.39
CA TRP A 305 -8.12 -5.26 16.86
C TRP A 305 -7.53 -6.54 17.45
N THR A 306 -7.86 -7.70 16.87
CA THR A 306 -7.46 -9.03 17.36
C THR A 306 -5.94 -9.20 17.50
N TYR A 307 -5.15 -8.55 16.63
CA TYR A 307 -3.68 -8.64 16.70
C TYR A 307 -2.98 -7.34 17.13
N SER A 308 -3.72 -6.23 17.32
CA SER A 308 -3.13 -4.94 17.71
C SER A 308 -3.39 -4.56 19.16
N ALA A 309 -4.42 -5.13 19.79
CA ALA A 309 -4.69 -4.91 21.21
C ALA A 309 -3.50 -5.35 22.07
N ILE A 310 -3.27 -4.65 23.19
CA ILE A 310 -2.40 -5.19 24.24
C ILE A 310 -2.92 -6.56 24.61
N ALA A 311 -2.09 -7.60 24.44
CA ALA A 311 -2.34 -8.87 25.09
C ALA A 311 -2.30 -8.60 26.60
N ALA A 312 -3.46 -8.59 27.26
CA ALA A 312 -3.52 -8.57 28.71
C ALA A 312 -2.69 -9.76 29.21
N GLY A 313 -1.53 -9.46 29.76
CA GLY A 313 -0.55 -10.42 30.27
C GLY A 313 0.12 -9.85 31.49
#